data_AF-A0A2K1K085-F1
#
_entry.id   AF-A0A2K1K085-F1
#
_cell.length_a   1.000
_cell.length_b   1.000
_cell.length_c   1.000
_cell.angle_alpha   90.00
_cell.angle_beta   90.00
_cell.angle_gamma   90.00
#
_symmetry.space_group_name_H-M   'P 1'
#
loop_
_entity.id
_entity.type
_entity.pdbx_description
1 polymer ?
#
loop_
_entity_poly.entity_id
_entity_poly.type
_entity_poly.pdbx_seq_one_letter_code
_entity_poly.pdbx_strand_id
1 'polypeptide(L)'
;MKRSRSHSEGGGGQELNVGVNLHNVNAPFQPRASVASMSHPQISLSLVSSEGRTGTGTEPCWAGNTQLRDSPTESASSRETWPTQVGSQQDTIGGQGQNEEVEEGDEEEAEQKVVQRVNTSNRIQPLDIIKEPLDIMAQRMREQPDESLEELKADVRDILGNQNRREEFSLLQRLLTIRRDFTPERLMRAHKTQLEIFVALKTGILAFLLPDISVFHTALVEIFFHKTCRNISCRSPLPANDCTCECCRSMSGFCNQCMCVMCSKFDFDANTFRWLGCDVCSHWTHSDCAMRSGTISMGVSTKAGSDRDSNSCELIFRCRACGGVSELLGWARDVFQNCALRWERDSLGKELDYVRRIFHMADDTKGNHLGRKAQEVLDKMKNGLDTSSAIKEILCFFQADTENVESKDKERDNVKVLDRREVCDRVAGVVREVIAKLEGVAEEKVLLVKKARSALESSDRELKDKQQELADLLYEKQRKKQQIEELESIVRLKRAEAEMFQFKSDEARREAEGLQRIVSAKVEKVEEEYTSRYLKLRLEEAEAERRLLFDKLQGPDAVRFLKGSDPSQMLLLNKIHGLFERVGMVSTMPPEGPSTPTGNAANAGSILAFPSTSGPVV
;
A
#
# COMPACT_ATOMS: atom_id res chain seq x y z
N MET A 1 -51.49 -47.80 -3.39
CA MET A 1 -51.53 -48.56 -2.11
C MET A 1 -50.10 -48.88 -1.69
N LYS A 2 -49.87 -49.08 -0.38
CA LYS A 2 -48.58 -49.35 0.32
C LYS A 2 -47.66 -48.14 0.56
N ARG A 3 -47.46 -47.85 1.85
CA ARG A 3 -46.30 -47.14 2.43
C ARG A 3 -45.05 -48.04 2.32
N SER A 4 -43.84 -47.46 2.34
CA SER A 4 -42.94 -47.52 3.53
C SER A 4 -41.48 -47.06 3.27
N ARG A 5 -41.04 -46.09 4.08
CA ARG A 5 -39.76 -45.99 4.81
C ARG A 5 -38.38 -45.89 4.09
N SER A 6 -37.78 -44.71 4.28
CA SER A 6 -36.43 -44.42 4.84
C SER A 6 -35.15 -44.93 4.17
N HIS A 7 -34.22 -44.00 3.89
CA HIS A 7 -32.99 -43.87 4.70
C HIS A 7 -32.32 -42.48 4.59
N SER A 8 -31.45 -42.21 5.57
CA SER A 8 -30.33 -41.25 5.72
C SER A 8 -29.48 -41.01 4.45
N GLU A 9 -28.54 -40.04 4.35
CA GLU A 9 -28.01 -38.92 5.17
C GLU A 9 -27.16 -38.04 4.21
N GLY A 10 -26.69 -36.85 4.64
CA GLY A 10 -25.62 -36.15 3.93
C GLY A 10 -25.78 -34.64 3.85
N GLY A 11 -25.31 -33.92 4.86
CA GLY A 11 -25.17 -32.46 4.79
C GLY A 11 -23.99 -32.06 3.91
N GLY A 12 -24.20 -31.04 3.08
CA GLY A 12 -23.15 -30.41 2.26
C GLY A 12 -23.48 -28.93 2.08
N GLY A 13 -23.10 -28.12 3.06
CA GLY A 13 -23.22 -26.66 2.95
C GLY A 13 -22.24 -26.15 1.90
N GLN A 14 -22.76 -25.62 0.79
CA GLN A 14 -21.93 -24.94 -0.20
C GLN A 14 -21.68 -23.51 0.25
N GLU A 15 -20.43 -23.21 0.63
CA GLU A 15 -19.97 -21.84 0.86
C GLU A 15 -20.09 -21.04 -0.44
N LEU A 16 -20.83 -19.93 -0.39
CA LEU A 16 -20.93 -18.98 -1.50
C LEU A 16 -19.65 -18.16 -1.59
N ASN A 17 -18.69 -18.68 -2.34
CA ASN A 17 -17.41 -18.03 -2.59
C ASN A 17 -17.59 -16.84 -3.56
N VAL A 18 -17.99 -15.68 -3.03
CA VAL A 18 -18.21 -14.44 -3.79
C VAL A 18 -16.87 -13.77 -4.10
N GLY A 19 -16.18 -14.30 -5.12
CA GLY A 19 -14.98 -13.68 -5.67
C GLY A 19 -15.31 -12.33 -6.35
N VAL A 20 -14.99 -11.22 -5.69
CA VAL A 20 -15.18 -9.86 -6.24
C VAL A 20 -14.16 -9.62 -7.36
N ASN A 21 -14.62 -9.73 -8.60
CA ASN A 21 -13.76 -9.64 -9.78
C ASN A 21 -13.41 -8.16 -10.08
N LEU A 22 -12.24 -7.71 -9.61
CA LEU A 22 -11.85 -6.29 -9.54
C LEU A 22 -11.36 -5.69 -10.87
N HIS A 23 -11.99 -6.04 -12.00
CA HIS A 23 -11.61 -5.64 -13.36
C HIS A 23 -12.78 -5.06 -14.18
N ASN A 24 -13.33 -3.92 -13.72
CA ASN A 24 -13.86 -2.92 -14.65
C ASN A 24 -13.93 -1.54 -13.97
N VAL A 25 -13.24 -0.55 -14.51
CA VAL A 25 -13.35 0.86 -14.08
C VAL A 25 -13.71 1.68 -15.28
N ASN A 26 -15.00 1.65 -15.61
CA ASN A 26 -15.55 2.64 -16.52
C ASN A 26 -15.66 3.96 -15.76
N ALA A 27 -15.20 5.04 -16.41
CA ALA A 27 -15.62 6.37 -16.00
C ALA A 27 -17.16 6.47 -16.04
N PRO A 28 -17.79 7.32 -15.21
CA PRO A 28 -19.19 7.65 -15.39
C PRO A 28 -19.46 8.09 -16.85
N PHE A 29 -20.60 7.63 -17.36
CA PHE A 29 -21.02 7.60 -18.77
C PHE A 29 -20.67 8.88 -19.56
N GLN A 30 -19.83 8.77 -20.59
CA GLN A 30 -19.54 9.88 -21.52
C GLN A 30 -20.53 9.90 -22.70
N PRO A 31 -21.41 10.91 -22.84
CA PRO A 31 -22.13 11.16 -24.09
C PRO A 31 -21.18 11.69 -25.17
N ARG A 32 -21.56 11.51 -26.44
CA ARG A 32 -20.76 11.93 -27.61
C ARG A 32 -20.55 13.45 -27.64
N ALA A 33 -19.29 13.88 -27.52
CA ALA A 33 -18.87 15.18 -27.99
C ALA A 33 -18.68 15.16 -29.53
N SER A 34 -19.23 16.15 -30.22
CA SER A 34 -19.05 16.35 -31.66
C SER A 34 -17.60 16.66 -31.98
N VAL A 35 -16.94 15.85 -32.82
CA VAL A 35 -15.52 16.00 -33.12
C VAL A 35 -15.29 17.21 -34.04
N ALA A 36 -14.83 18.33 -33.48
CA ALA A 36 -14.29 19.43 -34.27
C ALA A 36 -12.86 19.09 -34.70
N SER A 37 -12.65 18.92 -36.01
CA SER A 37 -11.34 18.58 -36.57
C SER A 37 -10.33 19.71 -36.36
N MET A 38 -9.21 19.40 -35.70
CA MET A 38 -8.00 20.21 -35.70
C MET A 38 -6.81 19.33 -36.07
N SER A 39 -6.15 19.69 -37.17
CA SER A 39 -5.05 18.96 -37.78
C SER A 39 -3.75 19.15 -37.01
N HIS A 40 -3.04 18.05 -36.69
CA HIS A 40 -1.64 18.09 -36.28
C HIS A 40 -0.72 17.39 -37.30
N PRO A 41 0.52 17.88 -37.50
CA PRO A 41 1.41 17.38 -38.55
C PRO A 41 2.05 16.04 -38.16
N GLN A 42 2.37 15.22 -39.15
CA GLN A 42 3.11 13.98 -38.92
C GLN A 42 4.61 14.24 -38.76
N ILE A 43 5.22 13.55 -37.80
CA ILE A 43 6.67 13.31 -37.75
C ILE A 43 6.87 11.81 -37.60
N SER A 44 7.36 11.19 -38.67
CA SER A 44 7.71 9.76 -38.71
C SER A 44 9.17 9.59 -38.32
N LEU A 45 9.46 8.71 -37.36
CA LEU A 45 10.82 8.22 -37.13
C LEU A 45 10.81 6.69 -37.03
N SER A 46 11.18 6.06 -38.13
CA SER A 46 11.50 4.64 -38.22
C SER A 46 12.93 4.42 -37.71
N LEU A 47 13.15 3.39 -36.88
CA LEU A 47 14.50 2.89 -36.63
C LEU A 47 14.58 1.40 -36.95
N VAL A 48 15.56 1.10 -37.81
CA VAL A 48 15.87 -0.22 -38.37
C VAL A 48 16.78 -0.98 -37.40
N SER A 49 16.46 -2.26 -37.17
CA SER A 49 17.44 -3.22 -36.63
C SER A 49 18.43 -3.63 -37.73
N SER A 50 19.73 -3.63 -37.42
CA SER A 50 20.75 -4.27 -38.25
C SER A 50 21.67 -5.12 -37.39
N GLU A 51 21.78 -6.40 -37.72
CA GLU A 51 22.84 -7.28 -37.25
C GLU A 51 24.13 -7.01 -38.06
N GLY A 52 25.33 -7.33 -37.52
CA GLY A 52 26.55 -7.09 -38.33
C GLY A 52 27.97 -7.22 -37.76
N ARG A 53 28.30 -8.29 -37.01
CA ARG A 53 29.64 -8.96 -36.97
C ARG A 53 30.95 -8.26 -36.49
N THR A 54 31.85 -9.13 -35.97
CA THR A 54 33.33 -9.02 -35.80
C THR A 54 33.89 -7.96 -34.83
N GLY A 55 34.91 -8.23 -34.01
CA GLY A 55 35.67 -9.47 -33.74
C GLY A 55 36.92 -9.21 -32.86
N THR A 56 37.64 -10.28 -32.47
CA THR A 56 38.81 -10.31 -31.54
C THR A 56 38.50 -10.03 -30.06
N GLY A 57 39.07 -10.73 -29.07
CA GLY A 57 39.94 -11.92 -29.13
C GLY A 57 40.63 -12.21 -27.77
N THR A 58 41.12 -13.45 -27.61
CA THR A 58 42.02 -13.99 -26.54
C THR A 58 41.36 -14.89 -25.48
N GLU A 59 41.47 -16.20 -25.67
CA GLU A 59 41.39 -17.20 -24.59
C GLU A 59 42.70 -17.24 -23.77
N PRO A 60 42.74 -18.00 -22.65
CA PRO A 60 43.34 -19.33 -22.80
C PRO A 60 42.52 -20.48 -22.21
N CYS A 61 42.34 -21.51 -23.03
CA CYS A 61 41.82 -22.83 -22.68
C CYS A 61 42.74 -23.59 -21.70
N TRP A 62 42.16 -24.38 -20.78
CA TRP A 62 42.68 -25.70 -20.37
C TRP A 62 41.54 -26.61 -19.93
N ALA A 63 41.55 -27.85 -20.43
CA ALA A 63 40.55 -28.87 -20.13
C ALA A 63 40.92 -29.72 -18.90
N GLY A 64 39.91 -30.22 -18.19
CA GLY A 64 40.07 -31.16 -17.07
C GLY A 64 38.80 -31.98 -16.88
N ASN A 65 38.75 -33.16 -17.51
CA ASN A 65 37.60 -34.05 -17.48
C ASN A 65 37.85 -35.19 -16.47
N THR A 66 37.03 -35.29 -15.42
CA THR A 66 37.07 -36.42 -14.47
C THR A 66 35.68 -36.82 -14.03
N GLN A 67 35.23 -37.99 -14.50
CA GLN A 67 34.13 -38.75 -13.90
C GLN A 67 34.57 -39.26 -12.51
N LEU A 68 33.66 -39.32 -11.53
CA LEU A 68 33.71 -40.32 -10.45
C LEU A 68 32.37 -40.42 -9.66
N ARG A 69 31.62 -41.48 -9.96
CA ARG A 69 30.78 -42.33 -9.07
C ARG A 69 29.73 -41.74 -8.09
N ASP A 70 28.48 -42.18 -8.31
CA ASP A 70 27.49 -42.53 -7.28
C ASP A 70 27.96 -43.76 -6.43
N SER A 71 27.40 -44.18 -5.28
CA SER A 71 26.06 -44.00 -4.68
C SER A 71 26.13 -44.01 -3.09
N PRO A 72 25.12 -44.40 -2.26
CA PRO A 72 24.77 -43.61 -1.06
C PRO A 72 24.82 -44.37 0.30
N THR A 73 24.37 -43.75 1.40
CA THR A 73 23.84 -44.52 2.57
C THR A 73 22.81 -43.72 3.37
N GLU A 74 21.70 -44.38 3.71
CA GLU A 74 20.68 -43.93 4.68
C GLU A 74 21.10 -44.29 6.11
N SER A 75 20.55 -43.62 7.14
CA SER A 75 19.97 -44.28 8.33
C SER A 75 19.37 -43.28 9.32
N ALA A 76 18.40 -43.75 10.10
CA ALA A 76 17.58 -42.93 11.00
C ALA A 76 17.70 -43.36 12.48
N SER A 77 17.06 -42.59 13.35
CA SER A 77 16.59 -42.99 14.69
C SER A 77 17.63 -43.23 15.80
N SER A 78 17.45 -42.54 16.94
CA SER A 78 17.16 -43.20 18.23
C SER A 78 16.64 -42.21 19.27
N ARG A 79 16.01 -42.75 20.32
CA ARG A 79 15.19 -42.05 21.33
C ARG A 79 15.67 -42.47 22.73
N GLU A 80 15.15 -41.82 23.77
CA GLU A 80 14.86 -42.35 25.13
C GLU A 80 15.63 -41.78 26.36
N THR A 81 14.89 -40.96 27.13
CA THR A 81 14.40 -41.19 28.51
C THR A 81 15.35 -41.38 29.74
N TRP A 82 15.26 -40.42 30.67
CA TRP A 82 15.37 -40.39 32.17
C TRP A 82 15.99 -41.53 33.02
N PRO A 83 16.50 -41.19 34.23
CA PRO A 83 15.71 -41.50 35.45
C PRO A 83 15.71 -40.41 36.56
N THR A 84 14.99 -40.69 37.66
CA THR A 84 14.48 -39.71 38.66
C THR A 84 15.00 -39.94 40.10
N GLN A 85 14.97 -38.88 40.91
CA GLN A 85 14.65 -38.83 42.37
C GLN A 85 15.52 -39.57 43.43
N VAL A 86 15.99 -38.82 44.43
CA VAL A 86 15.75 -39.06 45.89
C VAL A 86 15.83 -37.71 46.64
N GLY A 87 15.15 -37.56 47.78
CA GLY A 87 15.30 -36.39 48.68
C GLY A 87 15.03 -36.76 50.14
N SER A 88 15.18 -35.82 51.09
CA SER A 88 14.64 -35.95 52.47
C SER A 88 14.75 -34.71 53.38
N GLN A 89 13.68 -34.52 54.18
CA GLN A 89 13.64 -34.11 55.60
C GLN A 89 13.74 -32.62 56.06
N GLN A 90 12.57 -32.11 56.49
CA GLN A 90 12.17 -31.85 57.90
C GLN A 90 11.99 -30.41 58.49
N ASP A 91 10.78 -30.25 59.06
CA ASP A 91 10.47 -29.83 60.45
C ASP A 91 9.92 -28.42 60.85
N THR A 92 8.57 -28.35 60.84
CA THR A 92 7.66 -28.13 62.02
C THR A 92 7.41 -26.77 62.73
N ILE A 93 6.20 -26.72 63.35
CA ILE A 93 5.70 -25.95 64.52
C ILE A 93 4.91 -24.64 64.26
N GLY A 94 3.57 -24.76 64.20
CA GLY A 94 2.70 -24.47 65.37
C GLY A 94 1.85 -23.19 65.42
N GLY A 95 0.61 -23.29 65.93
CA GLY A 95 -0.05 -22.18 66.64
C GLY A 95 -1.50 -21.79 66.27
N GLN A 96 -2.47 -22.63 66.64
CA GLN A 96 -3.94 -22.45 66.67
C GLN A 96 -4.52 -21.05 67.05
N GLY A 97 -5.74 -20.72 66.57
CA GLY A 97 -6.50 -19.56 67.07
C GLY A 97 -7.87 -19.21 66.44
N GLN A 98 -8.81 -20.17 66.41
CA GLN A 98 -10.30 -20.07 66.48
C GLN A 98 -10.99 -18.69 66.68
N ASN A 99 -12.24 -18.41 66.25
CA ASN A 99 -13.22 -19.05 65.34
C ASN A 99 -14.47 -18.12 65.16
N GLU A 100 -15.44 -18.55 64.32
CA GLU A 100 -16.88 -18.18 64.30
C GLU A 100 -17.32 -16.79 63.78
N GLU A 101 -18.34 -16.64 62.92
CA GLU A 101 -19.08 -17.63 62.09
C GLU A 101 -19.89 -16.93 60.95
N VAL A 102 -19.99 -17.61 59.78
CA VAL A 102 -21.15 -17.71 58.84
C VAL A 102 -21.81 -16.45 58.23
N GLU A 103 -21.80 -16.37 56.88
CA GLU A 103 -22.99 -16.54 56.01
C GLU A 103 -22.52 -16.80 54.55
N GLU A 104 -23.27 -17.66 53.85
CA GLU A 104 -22.91 -18.43 52.63
C GLU A 104 -22.68 -17.63 51.32
N GLY A 105 -22.00 -18.27 50.35
CA GLY A 105 -21.88 -17.78 48.96
C GLY A 105 -20.87 -18.53 48.11
N ASP A 106 -21.16 -19.79 47.76
CA ASP A 106 -20.20 -20.71 47.12
C ASP A 106 -19.68 -20.27 45.73
N GLU A 107 -18.35 -20.21 45.66
CA GLU A 107 -17.46 -20.88 44.70
C GLU A 107 -18.07 -21.52 43.42
N GLU A 108 -17.50 -21.17 42.25
CA GLU A 108 -16.80 -22.21 41.46
C GLU A 108 -15.66 -21.62 40.61
N GLU A 109 -14.45 -21.83 41.13
CA GLU A 109 -13.25 -22.27 40.42
C GLU A 109 -12.66 -21.47 39.23
N ALA A 110 -11.65 -20.66 39.54
CA ALA A 110 -10.69 -20.14 38.58
C ALA A 110 -9.55 -21.15 38.30
N GLU A 111 -9.76 -22.13 37.41
CA GLU A 111 -8.67 -22.97 36.91
C GLU A 111 -7.66 -22.16 36.07
N GLN A 112 -6.46 -21.96 36.61
CA GLN A 112 -5.35 -21.34 35.90
C GLN A 112 -4.77 -22.28 34.82
N LYS A 113 -5.20 -22.14 33.57
CA LYS A 113 -4.43 -22.68 32.43
C LYS A 113 -3.28 -21.75 32.06
N VAL A 114 -2.10 -22.12 32.56
CA VAL A 114 -0.80 -21.52 32.21
C VAL A 114 -0.45 -21.83 30.75
N VAL A 115 -0.87 -20.96 29.82
CA VAL A 115 -0.31 -20.87 28.47
C VAL A 115 -0.21 -19.39 28.06
N GLN A 116 1.00 -18.95 27.70
CA GLN A 116 1.31 -17.63 27.11
C GLN A 116 0.75 -16.37 27.81
N ARG A 117 1.43 -15.95 28.89
CA ARG A 117 1.61 -14.50 29.12
C ARG A 117 2.53 -13.93 28.04
N VAL A 118 1.97 -13.57 26.89
CA VAL A 118 2.62 -12.63 25.97
C VAL A 118 2.70 -11.27 26.67
N ASN A 119 3.83 -10.57 26.57
CA ASN A 119 4.03 -9.27 27.20
C ASN A 119 3.01 -8.23 26.69
N THR A 120 1.94 -8.01 27.45
CA THR A 120 0.89 -7.02 27.14
C THR A 120 1.39 -5.57 27.11
N SER A 121 2.61 -5.31 27.59
CA SER A 121 3.27 -3.99 27.57
C SER A 121 3.80 -3.53 26.20
N ASN A 122 3.80 -4.36 25.15
CA ASN A 122 4.38 -3.96 23.84
C ASN A 122 3.36 -3.80 22.70
N ARG A 123 2.05 -3.88 22.98
CA ARG A 123 0.98 -3.77 21.99
C ARG A 123 0.91 -2.35 21.40
N ILE A 124 1.23 -2.21 20.12
CA ILE A 124 1.18 -0.94 19.38
C ILE A 124 -0.27 -0.43 19.34
N GLN A 125 -0.50 0.84 19.71
CA GLN A 125 -1.80 1.51 19.57
C GLN A 125 -1.81 2.43 18.32
N PRO A 126 -2.97 2.74 17.72
CA PRO A 126 -3.05 3.63 16.55
C PRO A 126 -2.37 5.00 16.74
N LEU A 127 -2.41 5.54 17.97
CA LEU A 127 -1.80 6.81 18.32
C LEU A 127 -0.26 6.76 18.29
N ASP A 128 0.34 5.62 18.64
CA ASP A 128 1.79 5.43 18.67
C ASP A 128 2.36 5.51 17.25
N ILE A 129 1.65 4.91 16.28
CA ILE A 129 2.01 4.92 14.86
C ILE A 129 2.18 6.35 14.32
N ILE A 130 1.36 7.28 14.83
CA ILE A 130 1.31 8.70 14.43
C ILE A 130 2.28 9.57 15.24
N LYS A 131 2.71 9.14 16.43
CA LYS A 131 3.63 9.89 17.30
C LYS A 131 5.10 9.48 17.15
N GLU A 132 5.40 8.19 17.09
CA GLU A 132 6.78 7.67 17.09
C GLU A 132 7.50 7.87 15.75
N PRO A 133 8.84 8.01 15.72
CA PRO A 133 9.58 8.11 14.47
C PRO A 133 9.34 6.90 13.54
N LEU A 134 9.23 7.17 12.24
CA LEU A 134 8.93 6.15 11.21
C LEU A 134 9.75 4.87 11.35
N ASP A 135 11.05 5.02 11.50
CA ASP A 135 12.07 3.97 11.57
C ASP A 135 11.97 3.13 12.86
N ILE A 136 11.71 3.76 14.01
CA ILE A 136 11.48 3.08 15.30
C ILE A 136 10.20 2.26 15.25
N MET A 137 9.10 2.85 14.80
CA MET A 137 7.82 2.16 14.67
C MET A 137 7.88 1.03 13.63
N ALA A 138 8.60 1.23 12.52
CA ALA A 138 8.82 0.17 11.54
C ALA A 138 9.63 -1.01 12.10
N GLN A 139 10.57 -0.78 13.03
CA GLN A 139 11.25 -1.84 13.76
C GLN A 139 10.30 -2.57 14.71
N ARG A 140 9.56 -1.83 15.54
CA ARG A 140 8.57 -2.43 16.45
C ARG A 140 7.55 -3.29 15.72
N MET A 141 7.04 -2.84 14.56
CA MET A 141 6.11 -3.61 13.73
C MET A 141 6.72 -4.89 13.16
N ARG A 142 8.02 -4.93 12.83
CA ARG A 142 8.71 -6.17 12.40
C ARG A 142 8.84 -7.21 13.51
N GLU A 143 8.73 -6.79 14.77
CA GLU A 143 8.80 -7.64 15.96
C GLU A 143 7.41 -8.07 16.46
N GLN A 144 6.32 -7.65 15.78
CA GLN A 144 4.96 -8.11 16.09
C GLN A 144 4.55 -9.29 15.19
N PRO A 145 3.77 -10.25 15.72
CA PRO A 145 3.06 -11.23 14.89
C PRO A 145 2.07 -10.58 13.93
N ASP A 146 1.82 -11.20 12.78
CA ASP A 146 0.88 -10.71 11.77
C ASP A 146 -0.55 -10.60 12.32
N GLU A 147 -0.95 -11.47 13.25
CA GLU A 147 -2.25 -11.42 13.91
C GLU A 147 -2.41 -10.13 14.74
N SER A 148 -1.35 -9.68 15.42
CA SER A 148 -1.35 -8.42 16.19
C SER A 148 -1.39 -7.20 15.27
N LEU A 149 -0.77 -7.28 14.09
CA LEU A 149 -0.82 -6.23 13.08
C LEU A 149 -2.20 -6.15 12.40
N GLU A 150 -2.88 -7.28 12.22
CA GLU A 150 -4.25 -7.33 11.71
C GLU A 150 -5.29 -6.89 12.76
N GLU A 151 -5.08 -7.21 14.04
CA GLU A 151 -5.87 -6.64 15.14
C GLU A 151 -5.73 -5.10 15.19
N LEU A 152 -4.52 -4.58 15.02
CA LEU A 152 -4.27 -3.14 14.92
C LEU A 152 -4.96 -2.50 13.70
N LYS A 153 -4.97 -3.18 12.55
CA LYS A 153 -5.77 -2.76 11.39
C LYS A 153 -7.27 -2.78 11.70
N ALA A 154 -7.76 -3.77 12.43
CA ALA A 154 -9.16 -3.88 12.83
C ALA A 154 -9.60 -2.72 13.75
N ASP A 155 -8.78 -2.35 14.73
CA ASP A 155 -9.03 -1.18 15.58
C ASP A 155 -9.08 0.13 14.75
N VAL A 156 -8.14 0.33 13.83
CA VAL A 156 -8.18 1.49 12.91
C VAL A 156 -9.42 1.45 11.99
N ARG A 157 -9.87 0.27 11.54
CA ARG A 157 -11.13 0.13 10.78
C ARG A 157 -12.34 0.53 11.63
N ASP A 158 -12.40 0.17 12.90
CA ASP A 158 -13.45 0.65 13.81
C ASP A 158 -13.38 2.18 14.01
N ILE A 159 -12.20 2.75 14.26
CA ILE A 159 -12.03 4.22 14.37
C ILE A 159 -12.58 4.97 13.14
N LEU A 160 -12.33 4.47 11.93
CA LEU A 160 -12.80 5.10 10.69
C LEU A 160 -14.30 4.86 10.42
N GLY A 161 -14.83 3.69 10.78
CA GLY A 161 -16.22 3.29 10.49
C GLY A 161 -17.23 3.72 11.55
N ASN A 162 -16.81 3.85 12.81
CA ASN A 162 -17.67 4.03 13.96
C ASN A 162 -17.89 5.51 14.28
N GLN A 163 -19.15 5.96 14.21
CA GLN A 163 -19.50 7.36 14.45
C GLN A 163 -19.14 7.83 15.86
N ASN A 164 -19.11 6.91 16.85
CA ASN A 164 -18.78 7.22 18.24
C ASN A 164 -17.28 7.53 18.43
N ARG A 165 -16.40 7.06 17.53
CA ARG A 165 -14.94 7.30 17.57
C ARG A 165 -14.48 8.41 16.62
N ARG A 166 -15.42 9.21 16.08
CA ARG A 166 -15.14 10.32 15.15
C ARG A 166 -14.14 11.34 15.71
N GLU A 167 -14.16 11.61 17.02
CA GLU A 167 -13.22 12.55 17.65
C GLU A 167 -11.79 12.00 17.67
N GLU A 168 -11.63 10.71 17.95
CA GLU A 168 -10.35 9.99 17.89
C GLU A 168 -9.80 9.96 16.46
N PHE A 169 -10.63 9.63 15.46
CA PHE A 169 -10.26 9.73 14.06
C PHE A 169 -9.78 11.15 13.69
N SER A 170 -10.52 12.18 14.13
CA SER A 170 -10.19 13.58 13.87
C SER A 170 -8.88 14.01 14.54
N LEU A 171 -8.57 13.48 15.73
CA LEU A 171 -7.30 13.67 16.42
C LEU A 171 -6.14 13.02 15.64
N LEU A 172 -6.27 11.75 15.27
CA LEU A 172 -5.25 11.02 14.52
C LEU A 172 -4.96 11.69 13.16
N GLN A 173 -6.00 12.07 12.41
CA GLN A 173 -5.84 12.76 11.12
C GLN A 173 -5.16 14.14 11.28
N ARG A 174 -5.46 14.88 12.35
CA ARG A 174 -4.79 16.16 12.68
C ARG A 174 -3.32 15.95 13.01
N LEU A 175 -2.99 14.99 13.88
CA LEU A 175 -1.61 14.66 14.25
C LEU A 175 -0.80 14.17 13.04
N LEU A 176 -1.42 13.39 12.16
CA LEU A 176 -0.82 12.95 10.90
C LEU A 176 -0.51 14.11 9.94
N THR A 177 -1.37 15.14 9.92
CA THR A 177 -1.22 16.29 9.02
C THR A 177 -0.12 17.27 9.45
N ILE A 178 0.18 17.37 10.75
CA ILE A 178 1.22 18.28 11.27
C ILE A 178 2.64 17.68 11.26
N ARG A 179 2.79 16.36 11.05
CA ARG A 179 4.09 15.69 10.93
C ARG A 179 4.89 16.22 9.74
N ARG A 180 6.20 16.42 9.93
CA ARG A 180 7.14 16.97 8.92
C ARG A 180 8.23 15.98 8.49
N ASP A 181 8.29 14.83 9.13
CA ASP A 181 9.26 13.76 8.88
C ASP A 181 8.88 12.85 7.70
N PHE A 182 7.71 13.06 7.11
CA PHE A 182 7.25 12.37 5.90
C PHE A 182 7.94 12.88 4.63
N THR A 183 8.88 12.09 4.11
CA THR A 183 9.38 12.22 2.72
C THR A 183 9.13 10.90 1.97
N PRO A 184 9.08 10.91 0.62
CA PRO A 184 8.91 9.69 -0.16
C PRO A 184 9.96 8.62 0.18
N GLU A 185 11.22 9.02 0.37
CA GLU A 185 12.38 8.14 0.63
C GLU A 185 12.34 7.53 2.04
N ARG A 186 11.65 8.19 2.99
CA ARG A 186 11.38 7.64 4.32
C ARG A 186 10.16 6.74 4.33
N LEU A 187 9.07 7.12 3.67
CA LEU A 187 7.88 6.27 3.57
C LEU A 187 8.12 5.00 2.74
N MET A 188 8.99 5.04 1.73
CA MET A 188 9.43 3.83 1.01
C MET A 188 10.18 2.82 1.89
N ARG A 189 10.67 3.22 3.08
CA ARG A 189 11.31 2.36 4.09
C ARG A 189 10.45 2.13 5.33
N ALA A 190 9.23 2.66 5.36
CA ALA A 190 8.26 2.39 6.42
C ALA A 190 7.77 0.93 6.36
N HIS A 191 7.17 0.44 7.44
CA HIS A 191 6.53 -0.87 7.41
C HIS A 191 5.22 -0.80 6.61
N LYS A 192 4.87 -1.86 5.86
CA LYS A 192 3.71 -1.84 4.94
C LYS A 192 2.40 -1.50 5.68
N THR A 193 2.11 -2.19 6.79
CA THR A 193 0.94 -1.92 7.64
C THR A 193 0.92 -0.47 8.17
N GLN A 194 2.09 0.09 8.48
CA GLN A 194 2.24 1.47 8.94
C GLN A 194 1.76 2.46 7.86
N LEU A 195 2.20 2.22 6.62
CA LEU A 195 1.86 3.06 5.47
C LEU A 195 0.39 2.89 5.06
N GLU A 196 -0.15 1.68 5.09
CA GLU A 196 -1.58 1.41 4.89
C GLU A 196 -2.45 2.20 5.89
N ILE A 197 -2.07 2.20 7.17
CA ILE A 197 -2.74 2.98 8.23
C ILE A 197 -2.60 4.49 7.99
N PHE A 198 -1.42 4.99 7.60
CA PHE A 198 -1.26 6.41 7.24
C PHE A 198 -2.12 6.82 6.05
N VAL A 199 -2.20 6.01 5.00
CA VAL A 199 -3.03 6.28 3.83
C VAL A 199 -4.52 6.22 4.19
N ALA A 200 -4.95 5.22 4.96
CA ALA A 200 -6.32 5.10 5.45
C ALA A 200 -6.74 6.32 6.29
N LEU A 201 -5.95 6.68 7.30
CA LEU A 201 -6.22 7.84 8.17
C LEU A 201 -6.21 9.17 7.40
N LYS A 202 -5.24 9.36 6.49
CA LYS A 202 -5.17 10.59 5.68
C LYS A 202 -6.37 10.74 4.74
N THR A 203 -6.77 9.65 4.09
CA THR A 203 -7.82 9.67 3.06
C THR A 203 -9.23 9.48 3.61
N GLY A 204 -9.38 8.88 4.80
CA GLY A 204 -10.66 8.44 5.37
C GLY A 204 -11.25 7.19 4.70
N ILE A 205 -10.42 6.33 4.10
CA ILE A 205 -10.85 5.21 3.27
C ILE A 205 -10.48 3.86 3.93
N LEU A 206 -11.50 3.11 4.35
CA LEU A 206 -11.36 1.78 4.97
C LEU A 206 -10.71 0.73 4.07
N ALA A 207 -10.87 0.84 2.75
CA ALA A 207 -10.43 -0.15 1.78
C ALA A 207 -8.91 -0.44 1.83
N PHE A 208 -8.08 0.53 2.23
CA PHE A 208 -6.63 0.33 2.39
C PHE A 208 -6.24 -0.59 3.55
N LEU A 209 -7.20 -0.95 4.42
CA LEU A 209 -6.99 -1.81 5.56
C LEU A 209 -7.65 -3.19 5.39
N LEU A 210 -8.37 -3.46 4.30
CA LEU A 210 -9.05 -4.74 4.11
C LEU A 210 -8.05 -5.84 3.68
N PRO A 211 -8.08 -7.06 4.26
CA PRO A 211 -7.13 -8.12 3.93
C PRO A 211 -7.09 -8.49 2.45
N ASP A 212 -8.24 -8.50 1.78
CA ASP A 212 -8.36 -8.84 0.35
C ASP A 212 -7.79 -7.78 -0.60
N ILE A 213 -7.53 -6.57 -0.10
CA ILE A 213 -7.11 -5.41 -0.91
C ILE A 213 -5.61 -5.19 -0.75
N SER A 214 -4.83 -5.81 -1.63
CA SER A 214 -3.40 -5.56 -1.72
C SER A 214 -3.09 -4.36 -2.64
N VAL A 215 -2.46 -3.33 -2.07
CA VAL A 215 -1.91 -2.19 -2.81
C VAL A 215 -0.38 -2.25 -2.77
N PHE A 216 0.27 -1.91 -3.90
CA PHE A 216 1.73 -1.83 -3.97
C PHE A 216 2.28 -0.71 -3.08
N HIS A 217 3.42 -0.96 -2.44
CA HIS A 217 4.02 -0.01 -1.49
C HIS A 217 4.34 1.35 -2.14
N THR A 218 4.84 1.35 -3.37
CA THR A 218 5.06 2.56 -4.18
C THR A 218 3.77 3.35 -4.40
N ALA A 219 2.69 2.68 -4.81
CA ALA A 219 1.39 3.31 -5.03
C ALA A 219 0.79 3.90 -3.75
N LEU A 220 0.99 3.27 -2.58
CA LEU A 220 0.60 3.84 -1.29
C LEU A 220 1.36 5.15 -0.99
N VAL A 221 2.67 5.21 -1.28
CA VAL A 221 3.46 6.45 -1.13
C VAL A 221 2.97 7.54 -2.09
N GLU A 222 2.69 7.19 -3.35
CA GLU A 222 2.16 8.13 -4.35
C GLU A 222 0.79 8.69 -3.97
N ILE A 223 -0.13 7.83 -3.50
CA ILE A 223 -1.44 8.21 -2.98
C ILE A 223 -1.28 9.11 -1.75
N PHE A 224 -0.36 8.79 -0.83
CA PHE A 224 -0.09 9.62 0.36
C PHE A 224 0.38 11.02 -0.02
N PHE A 225 1.19 11.17 -1.08
CA PHE A 225 1.63 12.46 -1.60
C PHE A 225 0.71 13.06 -2.67
N HIS A 226 -0.49 12.50 -2.86
CA HIS A 226 -1.48 12.95 -3.84
C HIS A 226 -0.98 12.99 -5.31
N LYS A 227 0.01 12.15 -5.65
CA LYS A 227 0.52 11.99 -7.03
C LYS A 227 -0.37 11.12 -7.90
N THR A 228 -1.07 10.16 -7.29
CA THR A 228 -2.01 9.25 -7.95
C THR A 228 -3.35 9.20 -7.23
N CYS A 229 -4.39 8.78 -7.95
CA CYS A 229 -5.75 8.75 -7.44
C CYS A 229 -5.91 7.77 -6.26
N ARG A 230 -6.49 8.25 -5.15
CA ARG A 230 -6.83 7.45 -3.96
C ARG A 230 -7.96 6.43 -4.17
N ASN A 231 -8.66 6.45 -5.30
CA ASN A 231 -9.51 5.34 -5.71
C ASN A 231 -8.60 4.24 -6.29
N ILE A 232 -8.46 3.14 -5.53
CA ILE A 232 -7.57 1.99 -5.81
C ILE A 232 -7.83 1.38 -7.19
N SER A 233 -9.05 1.53 -7.72
CA SER A 233 -9.41 1.03 -9.05
C SER A 233 -9.06 2.04 -10.16
N CYS A 234 -9.17 3.34 -9.89
CA CYS A 234 -8.90 4.41 -10.87
C CYS A 234 -7.40 4.62 -11.14
N ARG A 235 -6.57 4.72 -10.09
CA ARG A 235 -5.08 4.85 -10.15
C ARG A 235 -4.48 5.98 -10.99
N SER A 236 -5.27 6.81 -11.66
CA SER A 236 -4.79 7.88 -12.55
C SER A 236 -3.79 8.82 -11.87
N PRO A 237 -2.75 9.30 -12.59
CA PRO A 237 -1.89 10.37 -12.09
C PRO A 237 -2.71 11.64 -11.87
N LEU A 238 -2.29 12.49 -10.94
CA LEU A 238 -3.02 13.72 -10.58
C LEU A 238 -2.20 14.98 -10.92
N PRO A 239 -2.80 15.98 -11.60
CA PRO A 239 -4.17 16.00 -12.16
C PRO A 239 -4.40 14.98 -13.28
N ALA A 240 -5.57 14.33 -13.28
CA ALA A 240 -5.87 13.33 -14.30
C ALA A 240 -6.22 13.96 -15.66
N ASN A 241 -5.83 13.28 -16.75
CA ASN A 241 -5.88 13.78 -18.12
C ASN A 241 -5.19 15.16 -18.29
N ASP A 242 -4.11 15.41 -17.52
CA ASP A 242 -3.35 16.67 -17.51
C ASP A 242 -4.23 17.93 -17.33
N CYS A 243 -5.35 17.79 -16.60
CA CYS A 243 -6.33 18.86 -16.47
C CYS A 243 -5.75 20.10 -15.77
N THR A 244 -5.80 21.24 -16.46
CA THR A 244 -5.17 22.50 -16.03
C THR A 244 -6.09 23.44 -15.23
N CYS A 245 -7.34 23.05 -14.96
CA CYS A 245 -8.31 23.92 -14.30
C CYS A 245 -7.95 24.20 -12.82
N GLU A 246 -8.46 25.30 -12.29
CA GLU A 246 -8.21 25.71 -10.89
C GLU A 246 -8.70 24.66 -9.88
N CYS A 247 -9.85 24.03 -10.12
CA CYS A 247 -10.36 22.94 -9.26
C CYS A 247 -9.40 21.75 -9.16
N CYS A 248 -8.84 21.29 -10.28
CA CYS A 248 -7.86 20.20 -10.30
C CYS A 248 -6.51 20.58 -9.68
N ARG A 249 -6.12 21.85 -9.75
CA ARG A 249 -4.85 22.35 -9.19
C ARG A 249 -4.93 22.66 -7.69
N SER A 250 -6.07 23.14 -7.21
CA SER A 250 -6.26 23.58 -5.82
C SER A 250 -6.66 22.45 -4.86
N MET A 251 -7.42 21.45 -5.34
CA MET A 251 -7.88 20.36 -4.48
C MET A 251 -6.85 19.21 -4.42
N SER A 252 -6.09 19.15 -3.33
CA SER A 252 -5.10 18.10 -3.09
C SER A 252 -5.73 16.69 -3.13
N GLY A 253 -5.24 15.82 -4.01
CA GLY A 253 -5.72 14.43 -4.13
C GLY A 253 -7.05 14.27 -4.87
N PHE A 254 -7.53 15.31 -5.57
CA PHE A 254 -8.74 15.26 -6.39
C PHE A 254 -8.47 14.70 -7.79
N CYS A 255 -9.31 13.75 -8.21
CA CYS A 255 -9.31 13.17 -9.56
C CYS A 255 -10.63 13.51 -10.26
N ASN A 256 -10.57 14.33 -11.30
CA ASN A 256 -11.74 14.69 -12.11
C ASN A 256 -12.35 13.53 -12.90
N GLN A 257 -11.70 12.37 -13.01
CA GLN A 257 -12.27 11.20 -13.70
C GLN A 257 -13.30 10.43 -12.84
N CYS A 258 -13.16 10.42 -11.52
CA CYS A 258 -13.96 9.54 -10.64
C CYS A 258 -14.46 10.21 -9.35
N MET A 259 -14.13 11.48 -9.11
CA MET A 259 -14.46 12.18 -7.87
C MET A 259 -15.38 13.37 -8.12
N CYS A 260 -16.35 13.55 -7.22
CA CYS A 260 -17.29 14.67 -7.25
C CYS A 260 -16.59 15.99 -6.92
N VAL A 261 -16.64 16.97 -7.82
CA VAL A 261 -16.02 18.30 -7.64
C VAL A 261 -16.58 19.08 -6.44
N MET A 262 -17.74 18.70 -5.91
CA MET A 262 -18.39 19.36 -4.78
C MET A 262 -17.96 18.82 -3.40
N CYS A 263 -17.67 17.53 -3.28
CA CYS A 263 -17.35 16.90 -1.98
C CYS A 263 -16.04 16.09 -1.99
N SER A 264 -15.35 16.03 -3.12
CA SER A 264 -14.10 15.30 -3.35
C SER A 264 -14.15 13.82 -2.95
N LYS A 265 -15.35 13.21 -2.94
CA LYS A 265 -15.58 11.77 -2.74
C LYS A 265 -15.83 11.10 -4.09
N PHE A 266 -15.56 9.80 -4.14
CA PHE A 266 -15.95 8.90 -5.22
C PHE A 266 -16.87 7.82 -4.66
N ASP A 267 -17.59 7.17 -5.55
CA ASP A 267 -18.24 5.88 -5.33
C ASP A 267 -17.80 4.90 -6.45
N PHE A 268 -18.46 3.75 -6.54
CA PHE A 268 -18.23 2.75 -7.59
C PHE A 268 -19.43 2.64 -8.55
N ASP A 269 -20.35 3.62 -8.51
CA ASP A 269 -21.56 3.60 -9.31
C ASP A 269 -21.29 4.14 -10.73
N ALA A 270 -21.35 3.26 -11.71
CA ALA A 270 -21.27 3.60 -13.13
C ALA A 270 -22.63 3.42 -13.81
N ASN A 271 -22.83 4.08 -14.96
CA ASN A 271 -24.07 4.00 -15.76
C ASN A 271 -25.32 4.38 -14.95
N THR A 272 -25.27 5.51 -14.22
CA THR A 272 -26.27 5.93 -13.23
C THR A 272 -26.58 7.42 -13.39
N PHE A 273 -27.81 7.83 -13.03
CA PHE A 273 -28.21 9.22 -12.90
C PHE A 273 -27.82 9.83 -11.53
N ARG A 274 -27.10 9.08 -10.68
CA ARG A 274 -26.41 9.61 -9.48
C ARG A 274 -25.29 10.59 -9.79
N TRP A 275 -24.77 10.58 -11.02
CA TRP A 275 -23.68 11.46 -11.45
C TRP A 275 -24.15 12.39 -12.57
N LEU A 276 -23.85 13.67 -12.42
CA LEU A 276 -24.04 14.72 -13.43
C LEU A 276 -22.68 15.06 -14.04
N GLY A 277 -22.57 14.93 -15.35
CA GLY A 277 -21.42 15.36 -16.13
C GLY A 277 -21.55 16.81 -16.57
N CYS A 278 -20.42 17.50 -16.74
CA CYS A 278 -20.37 18.79 -17.43
C CYS A 278 -19.89 18.62 -18.88
N ASP A 279 -20.72 19.02 -19.84
CA ASP A 279 -20.44 18.97 -21.28
C ASP A 279 -19.19 19.75 -21.68
N VAL A 280 -18.83 20.79 -20.92
CA VAL A 280 -17.75 21.74 -21.25
C VAL A 280 -16.38 21.24 -20.77
N CYS A 281 -16.30 20.66 -19.57
CA CYS A 281 -15.03 20.35 -18.91
C CYS A 281 -14.93 18.92 -18.34
N SER A 282 -15.89 18.05 -18.65
CA SER A 282 -15.93 16.63 -18.26
C SER A 282 -15.71 16.37 -16.76
N HIS A 283 -16.10 17.33 -15.91
CA HIS A 283 -16.07 17.18 -14.46
C HIS A 283 -17.38 16.60 -13.95
N TRP A 284 -17.28 15.72 -12.96
CA TRP A 284 -18.40 14.97 -12.40
C TRP A 284 -18.86 15.54 -11.07
N THR A 285 -20.16 15.48 -10.82
CA THR A 285 -20.81 15.89 -9.56
C THR A 285 -21.87 14.88 -9.18
N HIS A 286 -21.91 14.41 -7.93
CA HIS A 286 -23.08 13.65 -7.46
C HIS A 286 -24.34 14.52 -7.56
N SER A 287 -25.42 14.00 -8.15
CA SER A 287 -26.75 14.63 -8.24
C SER A 287 -27.22 15.20 -6.90
N ASP A 288 -26.97 14.43 -5.84
CA ASP A 288 -27.26 14.76 -4.46
C ASP A 288 -26.45 15.96 -3.91
N CYS A 289 -25.20 16.12 -4.36
CA CYS A 289 -24.37 17.29 -4.06
C CYS A 289 -24.83 18.51 -4.85
N ALA A 290 -25.17 18.35 -6.14
CA ALA A 290 -25.63 19.42 -7.00
C ALA A 290 -26.97 20.03 -6.52
N MET A 291 -27.91 19.18 -6.09
CA MET A 291 -29.16 19.60 -5.45
C MET A 291 -28.89 20.40 -4.17
N ARG A 292 -28.08 19.86 -3.24
CA ARG A 292 -27.79 20.53 -1.95
C ARG A 292 -27.03 21.86 -2.08
N SER A 293 -26.27 22.07 -3.16
CA SER A 293 -25.53 23.31 -3.41
C SER A 293 -26.27 24.33 -4.26
N GLY A 294 -27.49 24.05 -4.71
CA GLY A 294 -28.24 24.96 -5.60
C GLY A 294 -27.57 25.18 -6.97
N THR A 295 -26.76 24.22 -7.44
CA THR A 295 -26.15 24.29 -8.78
C THR A 295 -27.07 23.75 -9.87
N ILE A 296 -28.24 23.22 -9.50
CA ILE A 296 -29.35 22.92 -10.40
C ILE A 296 -30.36 24.07 -10.29
N SER A 297 -30.72 24.67 -11.41
CA SER A 297 -31.64 25.81 -11.45
C SER A 297 -32.31 25.92 -12.82
N MET A 298 -33.41 26.67 -12.92
CA MET A 298 -33.93 27.11 -14.21
C MET A 298 -32.95 28.07 -14.90
N GLY A 299 -32.83 27.98 -16.23
CA GLY A 299 -31.98 28.87 -17.02
C GLY A 299 -32.12 28.65 -18.53
N VAL A 300 -31.39 29.42 -19.33
CA VAL A 300 -31.37 29.26 -20.79
C VAL A 300 -30.18 28.38 -21.18
N SER A 301 -30.44 27.30 -21.92
CA SER A 301 -29.41 26.39 -22.42
C SER A 301 -28.59 27.03 -23.55
N THR A 302 -27.26 26.93 -23.48
CA THR A 302 -26.36 27.48 -24.52
C THR A 302 -26.39 26.70 -25.85
N LYS A 303 -27.10 25.56 -25.90
CA LYS A 303 -27.35 24.81 -27.15
C LYS A 303 -28.52 25.36 -27.98
N ALA A 304 -29.28 26.34 -27.48
CA ALA A 304 -30.35 27.02 -28.21
C ALA A 304 -29.81 28.02 -29.27
N GLY A 305 -29.14 27.49 -30.29
CA GLY A 305 -28.52 28.27 -31.35
C GLY A 305 -29.28 28.25 -32.68
N SER A 306 -30.38 29.01 -32.80
CA SER A 306 -30.78 29.71 -34.05
C SER A 306 -32.13 30.43 -33.95
N ASP A 307 -33.11 29.87 -33.22
CA ASP A 307 -34.44 30.48 -33.09
C ASP A 307 -34.50 31.50 -31.95
N ARG A 308 -34.80 32.75 -32.31
CA ARG A 308 -34.84 33.88 -31.35
C ARG A 308 -36.14 33.95 -30.54
N ASP A 309 -37.08 33.03 -30.79
CA ASP A 309 -38.44 33.07 -30.24
C ASP A 309 -38.73 31.97 -29.20
N SER A 310 -37.84 30.98 -29.02
CA SER A 310 -37.98 29.94 -27.98
C SER A 310 -37.26 30.32 -26.68
N ASN A 311 -37.76 31.35 -25.99
CA ASN A 311 -37.28 31.75 -24.67
C ASN A 311 -37.78 30.81 -23.54
N SER A 312 -37.73 29.51 -23.77
CA SER A 312 -38.02 28.48 -22.77
C SER A 312 -36.87 28.38 -21.79
N CYS A 313 -37.10 28.77 -20.54
CA CYS A 313 -36.20 28.37 -19.45
C CYS A 313 -36.31 26.86 -19.26
N GLU A 314 -35.18 26.19 -19.18
CA GLU A 314 -35.06 24.73 -18.98
C GLU A 314 -34.30 24.46 -17.67
N LEU A 315 -34.43 23.25 -17.13
CA LEU A 315 -33.66 22.85 -15.96
C LEU A 315 -32.19 22.59 -16.35
N ILE A 316 -31.27 23.39 -15.80
CA ILE A 316 -29.83 23.32 -16.09
C ILE A 316 -29.00 22.98 -14.85
N PHE A 317 -27.83 22.37 -15.08
CA PHE A 317 -26.77 22.16 -14.10
C PHE A 317 -25.58 23.09 -14.41
N ARG A 318 -25.20 23.93 -13.43
CA ARG A 318 -24.01 24.80 -13.50
C ARG A 318 -22.81 24.12 -12.85
N CYS A 319 -21.78 23.82 -13.63
CA CYS A 319 -20.58 23.17 -13.13
C CYS A 319 -19.72 24.10 -12.26
N ARG A 320 -19.34 23.65 -11.05
CA ARG A 320 -18.43 24.39 -10.17
C ARG A 320 -17.02 24.60 -10.75
N ALA A 321 -16.56 23.74 -11.66
CA ALA A 321 -15.17 23.77 -12.16
C ALA A 321 -14.93 24.84 -13.24
N CYS A 322 -15.91 25.08 -14.12
CA CYS A 322 -15.76 25.97 -15.27
C CYS A 322 -16.86 27.05 -15.37
N GLY A 323 -17.89 27.00 -14.52
CA GLY A 323 -19.07 27.86 -14.61
C GLY A 323 -20.02 27.52 -15.77
N GLY A 324 -19.63 26.59 -16.66
CA GLY A 324 -20.42 26.14 -17.80
C GLY A 324 -21.72 25.47 -17.37
N VAL A 325 -22.71 25.53 -18.26
CA VAL A 325 -24.07 25.01 -18.05
C VAL A 325 -24.32 23.78 -18.93
N SER A 326 -24.87 22.73 -18.33
CA SER A 326 -25.38 21.52 -19.00
C SER A 326 -26.89 21.44 -18.83
N GLU A 327 -27.57 20.95 -19.85
CA GLU A 327 -29.03 20.81 -19.92
C GLU A 327 -29.44 19.40 -19.40
N LEU A 328 -30.39 19.32 -18.46
CA LEU A 328 -30.61 18.10 -17.67
C LEU A 328 -31.63 17.11 -18.26
N LEU A 329 -32.64 17.55 -19.01
CA LEU A 329 -33.61 16.69 -19.70
C LEU A 329 -32.92 15.86 -20.77
N GLY A 330 -32.02 16.47 -21.54
CA GLY A 330 -31.15 15.78 -22.49
C GLY A 330 -30.18 14.82 -21.80
N TRP A 331 -29.57 15.23 -20.70
CA TRP A 331 -28.75 14.33 -19.87
C TRP A 331 -29.54 13.10 -19.37
N ALA A 332 -30.77 13.30 -18.90
CA ALA A 332 -31.66 12.22 -18.45
C ALA A 332 -32.03 11.27 -19.59
N ARG A 333 -32.41 11.80 -20.75
CA ARG A 333 -32.67 11.00 -21.96
C ARG A 333 -31.47 10.15 -22.33
N ASP A 334 -30.29 10.76 -22.42
CA ASP A 334 -29.08 10.09 -22.90
C ASP A 334 -28.63 8.99 -21.90
N VAL A 335 -28.72 9.23 -20.59
CA VAL A 335 -28.47 8.20 -19.56
C VAL A 335 -29.49 7.05 -19.67
N PHE A 336 -30.79 7.34 -19.80
CA PHE A 336 -31.79 6.27 -19.91
C PHE A 336 -31.64 5.45 -21.19
N GLN A 337 -31.35 6.08 -22.34
CA GLN A 337 -31.15 5.39 -23.61
C GLN A 337 -29.96 4.43 -23.59
N ASN A 338 -28.87 4.79 -22.91
CA ASN A 338 -27.62 4.01 -22.92
C ASN A 338 -27.48 3.05 -21.73
N CYS A 339 -28.10 3.36 -20.58
CA CYS A 339 -27.90 2.63 -19.33
C CYS A 339 -29.11 1.81 -18.88
N ALA A 340 -30.34 2.25 -19.15
CA ALA A 340 -31.52 1.73 -18.43
C ALA A 340 -31.78 0.24 -18.64
N LEU A 341 -31.51 -0.30 -19.84
CA LEU A 341 -31.65 -1.72 -20.16
C LEU A 341 -30.77 -2.67 -19.31
N ARG A 342 -29.77 -2.12 -18.60
CA ARG A 342 -28.87 -2.87 -17.71
C ARG A 342 -29.24 -2.75 -16.24
N TRP A 343 -30.27 -1.97 -15.89
CA TRP A 343 -30.68 -1.78 -14.49
C TRP A 343 -31.67 -2.86 -14.04
N GLU A 344 -31.37 -3.44 -12.89
CA GLU A 344 -32.31 -4.28 -12.14
C GLU A 344 -33.39 -3.41 -11.46
N ARG A 345 -34.44 -4.04 -10.93
CA ARG A 345 -35.60 -3.38 -10.32
C ARG A 345 -35.21 -2.30 -9.29
N ASP A 346 -34.29 -2.63 -8.39
CA ASP A 346 -33.86 -1.73 -7.31
C ASP A 346 -32.98 -0.57 -7.81
N SER A 347 -32.14 -0.84 -8.81
CA SER A 347 -31.32 0.19 -9.47
C SER A 347 -32.22 1.16 -10.24
N LEU A 348 -33.11 0.66 -11.11
CA LEU A 348 -34.07 1.49 -11.83
C LEU A 348 -34.94 2.33 -10.88
N GLY A 349 -35.39 1.75 -9.76
CA GLY A 349 -36.12 2.47 -8.72
C GLY A 349 -35.31 3.63 -8.12
N LYS A 350 -34.02 3.44 -7.84
CA LYS A 350 -33.14 4.52 -7.38
C LYS A 350 -32.93 5.59 -8.45
N GLU A 351 -32.66 5.20 -9.70
CA GLU A 351 -32.43 6.17 -10.79
C GLU A 351 -33.67 7.01 -11.10
N LEU A 352 -34.86 6.40 -11.11
CA LEU A 352 -36.13 7.11 -11.22
C LEU A 352 -36.39 8.05 -10.04
N ASP A 353 -35.97 7.69 -8.82
CA ASP A 353 -36.08 8.61 -7.67
C ASP A 353 -35.15 9.83 -7.82
N TYR A 354 -33.95 9.68 -8.37
CA TYR A 354 -33.09 10.82 -8.70
C TYR A 354 -33.69 11.72 -9.78
N VAL A 355 -34.25 11.14 -10.86
CA VAL A 355 -35.00 11.90 -11.88
C VAL A 355 -36.15 12.65 -11.22
N ARG A 356 -37.02 11.96 -10.49
CA ARG A 356 -38.14 12.55 -9.76
C ARG A 356 -37.70 13.72 -8.88
N ARG A 357 -36.65 13.55 -8.05
CA ARG A 357 -36.18 14.57 -7.11
C ARG A 357 -35.56 15.79 -7.79
N ILE A 358 -34.81 15.59 -8.88
CA ILE A 358 -34.23 16.69 -9.67
C ILE A 358 -35.33 17.46 -10.40
N PHE A 359 -36.19 16.76 -11.14
CA PHE A 359 -37.20 17.37 -12.01
C PHE A 359 -38.47 17.85 -11.27
N HIS A 360 -38.64 17.51 -9.99
CA HIS A 360 -39.63 18.17 -9.14
C HIS A 360 -39.34 19.67 -8.96
N MET A 361 -38.10 20.11 -9.16
CA MET A 361 -37.69 21.52 -9.12
C MET A 361 -37.82 22.23 -10.49
N ALA A 362 -38.34 21.56 -11.52
CA ALA A 362 -38.49 22.14 -12.85
C ALA A 362 -39.79 22.93 -12.98
N ASP A 363 -39.66 24.23 -13.28
CA ASP A 363 -40.77 25.11 -13.63
C ASP A 363 -41.22 24.95 -15.09
N ASP A 364 -40.38 24.35 -15.94
CA ASP A 364 -40.70 24.12 -17.35
C ASP A 364 -41.63 22.92 -17.54
N THR A 365 -42.47 23.00 -18.58
CA THR A 365 -43.53 22.02 -18.81
C THR A 365 -43.01 20.62 -19.10
N LYS A 366 -41.83 20.48 -19.72
CA LYS A 366 -41.24 19.18 -20.09
C LYS A 366 -40.58 18.52 -18.88
N GLY A 367 -39.72 19.26 -18.17
CA GLY A 367 -39.06 18.83 -16.95
C GLY A 367 -40.07 18.42 -15.88
N ASN A 368 -41.08 19.25 -15.62
CA ASN A 368 -42.16 18.94 -14.67
C ASN A 368 -42.93 17.66 -15.09
N HIS A 369 -43.21 17.49 -16.38
CA HIS A 369 -43.86 16.29 -16.89
C HIS A 369 -42.99 15.04 -16.73
N LEU A 370 -41.67 15.11 -16.95
CA LEU A 370 -40.75 14.01 -16.67
C LEU A 370 -40.72 13.66 -15.19
N GLY A 371 -40.66 14.66 -14.29
CA GLY A 371 -40.69 14.45 -12.85
C GLY A 371 -41.97 13.72 -12.38
N ARG A 372 -43.13 14.12 -12.92
CA ARG A 372 -44.41 13.42 -12.68
C ARG A 372 -44.43 12.02 -13.30
N LYS A 373 -43.88 11.84 -14.50
CA LYS A 373 -43.82 10.53 -15.18
C LYS A 373 -42.93 9.54 -14.42
N ALA A 374 -41.80 9.99 -13.88
CA ALA A 374 -40.93 9.18 -13.04
C ALA A 374 -41.65 8.72 -11.74
N GLN A 375 -42.42 9.60 -11.10
CA GLN A 375 -43.27 9.23 -9.95
C GLN A 375 -44.36 8.20 -10.33
N GLU A 376 -45.05 8.38 -11.45
CA GLU A 376 -46.07 7.45 -11.95
C GLU A 376 -45.48 6.04 -12.18
N VAL A 377 -44.34 5.96 -12.87
CA VAL A 377 -43.66 4.69 -13.16
C VAL A 377 -43.13 4.04 -11.87
N LEU A 378 -42.60 4.81 -10.92
CA LEU A 378 -42.21 4.32 -9.59
C LEU A 378 -43.37 3.67 -8.83
N ASP A 379 -44.55 4.30 -8.83
CA ASP A 379 -45.71 3.76 -8.13
C ASP A 379 -46.29 2.53 -8.85
N LYS A 380 -46.28 2.50 -10.19
CA LYS A 380 -46.58 1.29 -10.97
C LYS A 380 -45.60 0.15 -10.65
N MET A 381 -44.31 0.43 -10.51
CA MET A 381 -43.30 -0.57 -10.13
C MET A 381 -43.54 -1.15 -8.74
N LYS A 382 -43.93 -0.33 -7.76
CA LYS A 382 -44.39 -0.81 -6.43
C LYS A 382 -45.62 -1.71 -6.54
N ASN A 383 -46.53 -1.38 -7.45
CA ASN A 383 -47.74 -2.15 -7.76
C ASN A 383 -47.52 -3.33 -8.72
N GLY A 384 -46.26 -3.74 -8.96
CA GLY A 384 -45.93 -4.97 -9.68
C GLY A 384 -45.55 -4.82 -11.16
N LEU A 385 -45.50 -3.59 -11.72
CA LEU A 385 -44.97 -3.37 -13.07
C LEU A 385 -43.55 -3.95 -13.20
N ASP A 386 -43.25 -4.59 -14.32
CA ASP A 386 -41.93 -5.15 -14.59
C ASP A 386 -40.93 -4.08 -15.05
N THR A 387 -39.65 -4.36 -14.83
CA THR A 387 -38.54 -3.45 -15.15
C THR A 387 -38.49 -3.06 -16.62
N SER A 388 -38.78 -3.99 -17.55
CA SER A 388 -38.72 -3.70 -18.98
C SER A 388 -39.84 -2.78 -19.44
N SER A 389 -41.06 -2.97 -18.92
CA SER A 389 -42.19 -2.07 -19.19
C SER A 389 -42.00 -0.70 -18.55
N ALA A 390 -41.44 -0.64 -17.34
CA ALA A 390 -41.09 0.63 -16.68
C ALA A 390 -40.04 1.43 -17.48
N ILE A 391 -38.99 0.78 -17.99
CA ILE A 391 -38.00 1.41 -18.88
C ILE A 391 -38.67 1.91 -20.17
N LYS A 392 -39.53 1.09 -20.79
CA LYS A 392 -40.28 1.48 -21.99
C LYS A 392 -41.15 2.70 -21.76
N GLU A 393 -41.91 2.80 -20.66
CA GLU A 393 -42.74 3.98 -20.37
C GLU A 393 -41.94 5.29 -20.35
N ILE A 394 -40.70 5.26 -19.83
CA ILE A 394 -39.82 6.44 -19.77
C ILE A 394 -39.14 6.70 -21.13
N LEU A 395 -38.72 5.66 -21.86
CA LEU A 395 -38.17 5.85 -23.21
C LEU A 395 -39.22 6.36 -24.20
N CYS A 396 -40.47 5.89 -24.11
CA CYS A 396 -41.59 6.41 -24.90
C CYS A 396 -41.90 7.88 -24.59
N PHE A 397 -41.74 8.33 -23.34
CA PHE A 397 -41.84 9.75 -22.99
C PHE A 397 -40.82 10.59 -23.79
N PHE A 398 -39.55 10.16 -23.84
CA PHE A 398 -38.52 10.86 -24.61
C PHE A 398 -38.70 10.75 -26.14
N GLN A 399 -39.43 9.74 -26.63
CA GLN A 399 -39.76 9.58 -28.05
C GLN A 399 -40.96 10.44 -28.47
N ALA A 400 -41.99 10.57 -27.63
CA ALA A 400 -43.17 11.37 -27.92
C ALA A 400 -42.84 12.87 -28.14
N ASP A 401 -41.84 13.40 -27.44
CA ASP A 401 -41.30 14.75 -27.66
C ASP A 401 -40.58 14.92 -29.03
N THR A 402 -40.24 13.81 -29.70
CA THR A 402 -39.58 13.79 -31.03
C THR A 402 -40.60 13.62 -32.17
N GLU A 403 -41.73 12.95 -31.92
CA GLU A 403 -42.73 12.57 -32.93
C GLU A 403 -43.92 13.53 -33.05
N ASN A 404 -44.05 14.55 -32.18
CA ASN A 404 -45.23 15.43 -32.14
C ASN A 404 -45.27 16.51 -33.25
N VAL A 405 -44.74 16.19 -34.44
CA VAL A 405 -44.89 16.96 -35.67
C VAL A 405 -45.72 16.10 -36.63
N GLU A 406 -46.99 16.48 -36.82
CA GLU A 406 -48.03 15.78 -37.60
C GLU A 406 -48.59 14.52 -36.90
N SER A 407 -49.86 14.48 -36.47
CA SER A 407 -51.04 14.66 -37.33
C SER A 407 -52.35 14.72 -36.50
N LYS A 408 -53.42 15.30 -37.07
CA LYS A 408 -54.74 15.43 -36.42
C LYS A 408 -55.76 14.38 -36.87
N ASP A 409 -56.50 13.88 -35.88
CA ASP A 409 -57.92 13.52 -35.86
C ASP A 409 -58.68 13.20 -37.16
N LYS A 410 -59.45 12.10 -37.12
CA LYS A 410 -60.91 12.17 -37.35
C LYS A 410 -61.67 10.95 -36.81
N GLU A 411 -62.83 11.23 -36.23
CA GLU A 411 -63.76 10.27 -35.65
C GLU A 411 -65.09 10.26 -36.44
N ARG A 412 -65.82 9.12 -36.37
CA ARG A 412 -67.25 9.04 -35.96
C ARG A 412 -68.30 8.45 -36.94
N ASP A 413 -68.95 7.40 -36.44
CA ASP A 413 -70.32 6.83 -36.64
C ASP A 413 -71.07 6.88 -37.99
N ASN A 414 -71.63 5.71 -38.37
CA ASN A 414 -73.08 5.50 -38.23
C ASN A 414 -73.49 4.01 -38.20
N VAL A 415 -74.48 3.64 -37.39
CA VAL A 415 -75.00 2.26 -37.28
C VAL A 415 -76.30 2.11 -38.08
N LYS A 416 -76.35 1.11 -38.97
CA LYS A 416 -77.58 0.62 -39.59
C LYS A 416 -77.66 -0.91 -39.45
N VAL A 417 -78.88 -1.43 -39.35
CA VAL A 417 -79.17 -2.87 -39.32
C VAL A 417 -78.73 -3.47 -40.66
N LEU A 418 -77.92 -4.53 -40.62
CA LEU A 418 -77.20 -5.08 -41.78
C LEU A 418 -77.88 -6.31 -42.36
N ASP A 419 -77.79 -6.46 -43.68
CA ASP A 419 -78.22 -7.69 -44.36
C ASP A 419 -77.27 -8.87 -44.06
N ARG A 420 -77.79 -10.10 -44.13
CA ARG A 420 -77.05 -11.34 -43.87
C ARG A 420 -75.84 -11.49 -44.79
N ARG A 421 -75.88 -10.95 -46.03
CA ARG A 421 -74.74 -10.94 -46.94
C ARG A 421 -73.64 -9.98 -46.46
N GLU A 422 -74.02 -8.73 -46.11
CA GLU A 422 -73.08 -7.72 -45.60
C GLU A 422 -72.37 -8.16 -44.31
N VAL A 423 -73.06 -8.88 -43.41
CA VAL A 423 -72.43 -9.42 -42.21
C VAL A 423 -71.35 -10.45 -42.57
N CYS A 424 -71.63 -11.35 -43.52
CA CYS A 424 -70.63 -12.30 -44.01
C CYS A 424 -69.44 -11.60 -44.70
N ASP A 425 -69.69 -10.57 -45.51
CA ASP A 425 -68.63 -9.84 -46.21
C ASP A 425 -67.75 -9.01 -45.24
N ARG A 426 -68.35 -8.41 -44.20
CA ARG A 426 -67.62 -7.73 -43.12
C ARG A 426 -66.81 -8.71 -42.28
N VAL A 427 -67.36 -9.86 -41.91
CA VAL A 427 -66.62 -10.93 -41.21
C VAL A 427 -65.45 -11.43 -42.07
N ALA A 428 -65.66 -11.65 -43.38
CA ALA A 428 -64.58 -12.03 -44.29
C ALA A 428 -63.51 -10.93 -44.44
N GLY A 429 -63.90 -9.64 -44.38
CA GLY A 429 -62.99 -8.51 -44.31
C GLY A 429 -62.11 -8.53 -43.05
N VAL A 430 -62.73 -8.64 -41.87
CA VAL A 430 -62.03 -8.73 -40.58
C VAL A 430 -61.12 -9.96 -40.52
N VAL A 431 -61.56 -11.12 -41.03
CA VAL A 431 -60.72 -12.32 -41.10
C VAL A 431 -59.50 -12.13 -41.99
N ARG A 432 -59.63 -11.49 -43.16
CA ARG A 432 -58.47 -11.14 -44.00
C ARG A 432 -57.52 -10.15 -43.33
N GLU A 433 -58.06 -9.16 -42.62
CA GLU A 433 -57.27 -8.18 -41.87
C GLU A 433 -56.51 -8.83 -40.70
N VAL A 434 -57.13 -9.77 -39.99
CA VAL A 434 -56.48 -10.56 -38.93
C VAL A 434 -55.38 -11.45 -39.51
N ILE A 435 -55.61 -12.11 -40.65
CA ILE A 435 -54.58 -12.90 -41.34
C ILE A 435 -53.38 -12.02 -41.73
N ALA A 436 -53.61 -10.88 -42.39
CA ALA A 436 -52.55 -9.96 -42.77
C ALA A 436 -51.75 -9.41 -41.56
N LYS A 437 -52.42 -9.17 -40.42
CA LYS A 437 -51.74 -8.79 -39.16
C LYS A 437 -50.91 -9.94 -38.58
N LEU A 438 -51.40 -11.18 -38.64
CA LEU A 438 -50.65 -12.35 -38.19
C LEU A 438 -49.43 -12.64 -39.09
N GLU A 439 -49.57 -12.44 -40.40
CA GLU A 439 -48.46 -12.55 -41.37
C GLU A 439 -47.39 -11.48 -41.11
N GLY A 440 -47.78 -10.22 -40.92
CA GLY A 440 -46.84 -9.15 -40.55
C GLY A 440 -46.11 -9.40 -39.22
N VAL A 441 -46.81 -9.92 -38.20
CA VAL A 441 -46.18 -10.36 -36.95
C VAL A 441 -45.23 -11.54 -37.18
N ALA A 442 -45.57 -12.50 -38.06
CA ALA A 442 -44.68 -13.61 -38.38
C ALA A 442 -43.38 -13.14 -39.06
N GLU A 443 -43.46 -12.21 -40.02
CA GLU A 443 -42.30 -11.59 -40.67
C GLU A 443 -41.41 -10.83 -39.66
N GLU A 444 -42.01 -10.05 -38.76
CA GLU A 444 -41.30 -9.35 -37.69
C GLU A 444 -40.56 -10.35 -36.76
N LYS A 445 -41.22 -11.46 -36.38
CA LYS A 445 -40.60 -12.52 -35.57
C LYS A 445 -39.44 -13.20 -36.30
N VAL A 446 -39.55 -13.44 -37.61
CA VAL A 446 -38.44 -13.99 -38.42
C VAL A 446 -37.25 -13.02 -38.44
N LEU A 447 -37.49 -11.71 -38.61
CA LEU A 447 -36.45 -10.69 -38.56
C LEU A 447 -35.76 -10.64 -37.18
N LEU A 448 -36.54 -10.68 -36.10
CA LEU A 448 -36.03 -10.69 -34.73
C LEU A 448 -35.20 -11.94 -34.42
N VAL A 449 -35.66 -13.13 -34.84
CA VAL A 449 -34.90 -14.38 -34.69
C VAL A 449 -33.59 -14.35 -35.49
N LYS A 450 -33.60 -13.78 -36.70
CA LYS A 450 -32.37 -13.60 -37.49
C LYS A 450 -31.38 -12.66 -36.80
N LYS A 451 -31.86 -11.52 -36.26
CA LYS A 451 -31.03 -10.56 -35.50
C LYS A 451 -30.46 -11.19 -34.22
N ALA A 452 -31.28 -11.95 -33.49
CA ALA A 452 -30.85 -12.68 -32.28
C ALA A 452 -29.78 -13.74 -32.60
N ARG A 453 -29.91 -14.47 -33.73
CA ARG A 453 -28.90 -15.43 -34.19
C ARG A 453 -27.58 -14.74 -34.50
N SER A 454 -27.58 -13.64 -35.26
CA SER A 454 -26.34 -12.92 -35.57
C SER A 454 -25.67 -12.30 -34.34
N ALA A 455 -26.44 -11.91 -33.31
CA ALA A 455 -25.90 -11.46 -32.03
C ALA A 455 -25.27 -12.62 -31.22
N LEU A 456 -25.90 -13.81 -31.22
CA LEU A 456 -25.33 -15.01 -30.62
C LEU A 456 -24.03 -15.41 -31.32
N GLU A 457 -24.02 -15.44 -32.66
CA GLU A 457 -22.83 -15.73 -33.46
C GLU A 457 -21.69 -14.71 -33.25
N SER A 458 -21.96 -13.46 -32.86
CA SER A 458 -20.91 -12.51 -32.46
C SER A 458 -20.41 -12.78 -31.05
N SER A 459 -21.30 -13.11 -30.10
CA SER A 459 -20.95 -13.47 -28.73
C SER A 459 -20.08 -14.74 -28.68
N ASP A 460 -20.38 -15.74 -29.52
CA ASP A 460 -19.61 -16.99 -29.64
C ASP A 460 -18.21 -16.76 -30.22
N ARG A 461 -18.02 -15.70 -31.02
CA ARG A 461 -16.70 -15.29 -31.51
C ARG A 461 -15.92 -14.56 -30.42
N GLU A 462 -16.53 -13.59 -29.76
CA GLU A 462 -15.92 -12.87 -28.63
C GLU A 462 -15.50 -13.84 -27.51
N LEU A 463 -16.30 -14.85 -27.19
CA LEU A 463 -15.94 -15.89 -26.22
C LEU A 463 -14.70 -16.69 -26.63
N LYS A 464 -14.52 -17.01 -27.92
CA LYS A 464 -13.32 -17.70 -28.41
C LYS A 464 -12.09 -16.81 -28.37
N ASP A 465 -12.23 -15.55 -28.77
CA ASP A 465 -11.15 -14.57 -28.71
C ASP A 465 -10.69 -14.36 -27.25
N LYS A 466 -11.65 -14.30 -26.30
CA LYS A 466 -11.37 -14.23 -24.85
C LYS A 466 -10.74 -15.50 -24.29
N GLN A 467 -11.13 -16.69 -24.79
CA GLN A 467 -10.48 -17.95 -24.42
C GLN A 467 -9.01 -17.99 -24.89
N GLN A 468 -8.72 -17.49 -26.10
CA GLN A 468 -7.36 -17.38 -26.61
C GLN A 468 -6.53 -16.36 -25.80
N GLU A 469 -7.08 -15.17 -25.52
CA GLU A 469 -6.44 -14.14 -24.70
C GLU A 469 -6.08 -14.67 -23.30
N LEU A 470 -6.96 -15.47 -22.68
CA LEU A 470 -6.67 -16.14 -21.41
C LEU A 470 -5.55 -17.19 -21.52
N ALA A 471 -5.50 -17.96 -22.60
CA ALA A 471 -4.43 -18.93 -22.84
C ALA A 471 -3.06 -18.24 -23.00
N ASP A 472 -3.02 -17.15 -23.77
CA ASP A 472 -1.81 -16.34 -24.00
C ASP A 472 -1.34 -15.68 -22.69
N LEU A 473 -2.26 -15.15 -21.88
CA LEU A 473 -1.96 -14.59 -20.56
C LEU A 473 -1.43 -15.64 -19.56
N LEU A 474 -1.96 -16.87 -19.60
CA LEU A 474 -1.45 -17.97 -18.77
C LEU A 474 -0.03 -18.39 -19.20
N TYR A 475 0.25 -18.42 -20.52
CA TYR A 475 1.58 -18.68 -21.05
C TYR A 475 2.57 -17.58 -20.64
N GLU A 476 2.22 -16.29 -20.80
CA GLU A 476 3.02 -15.16 -20.35
C GLU A 476 3.29 -15.17 -18.83
N LYS A 477 2.28 -15.54 -18.03
CA LYS A 477 2.42 -15.70 -16.57
C LYS A 477 3.44 -16.79 -16.24
N GLN A 478 3.39 -17.93 -16.92
CA GLN A 478 4.33 -19.04 -16.70
C GLN A 478 5.75 -18.67 -17.15
N ARG A 479 5.90 -17.96 -18.29
CA ARG A 479 7.20 -17.44 -18.76
C ARG A 479 7.82 -16.47 -17.74
N LYS A 480 7.03 -15.51 -17.22
CA LYS A 480 7.49 -14.57 -16.20
C LYS A 480 7.85 -15.26 -14.89
N LYS A 481 7.12 -16.30 -14.49
CA LYS A 481 7.46 -17.13 -13.32
C LYS A 481 8.86 -17.77 -13.48
N GLN A 482 9.16 -18.36 -14.63
CA GLN A 482 10.49 -18.93 -14.90
C GLN A 482 11.60 -17.88 -14.86
N GLN A 483 11.36 -16.68 -15.41
CA GLN A 483 12.32 -15.57 -15.34
C GLN A 483 12.57 -15.08 -13.90
N ILE A 484 11.56 -15.11 -13.03
CA ILE A 484 11.70 -14.78 -11.60
C ILE A 484 12.54 -15.86 -10.90
N GLU A 485 12.25 -17.14 -11.12
CA GLU A 485 12.99 -18.26 -10.53
C GLU A 485 14.50 -18.25 -10.92
N GLU A 486 14.80 -17.87 -12.17
CA GLU A 486 16.17 -17.67 -12.66
C GLU A 486 16.87 -16.50 -11.96
N LEU A 487 16.21 -15.32 -11.89
CA LEU A 487 16.75 -14.14 -11.20
C LEU A 487 16.98 -14.41 -9.71
N GLU A 488 16.06 -15.10 -9.03
CA GLU A 488 16.24 -15.51 -7.64
C GLU A 488 17.45 -16.45 -7.47
N SER A 489 17.71 -17.33 -8.43
CA SER A 489 18.89 -18.20 -8.43
C SER A 489 20.18 -17.40 -8.52
N ILE A 490 20.22 -16.40 -9.41
CA ILE A 490 21.35 -15.48 -9.55
C ILE A 490 21.55 -14.66 -8.26
N VAL A 491 20.47 -14.18 -7.64
CA VAL A 491 20.53 -13.44 -6.36
C VAL A 491 21.04 -14.32 -5.22
N ARG A 492 20.61 -15.59 -5.13
CA ARG A 492 21.13 -16.56 -4.14
C ARG A 492 22.63 -16.79 -4.32
N LEU A 493 23.08 -17.02 -5.56
CA LEU A 493 24.50 -17.18 -5.89
C LEU A 493 25.33 -15.94 -5.54
N LYS A 494 24.86 -14.74 -5.92
CA LYS A 494 25.56 -13.49 -5.63
C LYS A 494 25.60 -13.14 -4.14
N ARG A 495 24.59 -13.55 -3.37
CA ARG A 495 24.62 -13.44 -1.90
C ARG A 495 25.69 -14.37 -1.30
N ALA A 496 25.71 -15.64 -1.66
CA ALA A 496 26.71 -16.60 -1.17
C ALA A 496 28.15 -16.20 -1.56
N GLU A 497 28.33 -15.64 -2.76
CA GLU A 497 29.60 -15.07 -3.21
C GLU A 497 30.03 -13.87 -2.34
N ALA A 498 29.12 -12.94 -2.03
CA ALA A 498 29.39 -11.81 -1.16
C ALA A 498 29.72 -12.22 0.29
N GLU A 499 29.00 -13.19 0.85
CA GLU A 499 29.26 -13.77 2.17
C GLU A 499 30.65 -14.43 2.23
N MET A 500 31.05 -15.15 1.17
CA MET A 500 32.38 -15.76 1.06
C MET A 500 33.51 -14.72 0.93
N PHE A 501 33.28 -13.61 0.24
CA PHE A 501 34.23 -12.49 0.21
C PHE A 501 34.34 -11.76 1.55
N GLN A 502 33.22 -11.55 2.27
CA GLN A 502 33.24 -10.97 3.61
C GLN A 502 34.00 -11.88 4.60
N PHE A 503 33.72 -13.18 4.59
CA PHE A 503 34.42 -14.16 5.44
C PHE A 503 35.95 -14.12 5.22
N LYS A 504 36.40 -14.10 3.95
CA LYS A 504 37.82 -13.97 3.61
C LYS A 504 38.43 -12.65 4.07
N SER A 505 37.69 -11.55 3.98
CA SER A 505 38.12 -10.24 4.47
C SER A 505 38.30 -10.25 6.00
N ASP A 506 37.38 -10.88 6.73
CA ASP A 506 37.46 -11.01 8.19
C ASP A 506 38.51 -12.02 8.66
N GLU A 507 38.82 -13.03 7.85
CA GLU A 507 39.96 -13.93 8.07
C GLU A 507 41.29 -13.20 7.91
N ALA A 508 41.52 -12.53 6.78
CA ALA A 508 42.72 -11.74 6.53
C ALA A 508 42.93 -10.63 7.59
N ARG A 509 41.83 -10.01 8.05
CA ARG A 509 41.87 -9.03 9.15
C ARG A 509 42.32 -9.66 10.48
N ARG A 510 41.76 -10.82 10.86
CA ARG A 510 42.15 -11.55 12.09
C ARG A 510 43.61 -12.01 12.04
N GLU A 511 44.11 -12.43 10.88
CA GLU A 511 45.52 -12.78 10.69
C GLU A 511 46.44 -11.56 10.84
N ALA A 512 46.09 -10.42 10.22
CA ALA A 512 46.84 -9.17 10.37
C ALA A 512 46.87 -8.68 11.83
N GLU A 513 45.73 -8.71 12.53
CA GLU A 513 45.63 -8.43 13.97
C GLU A 513 46.47 -9.42 14.81
N GLY A 514 46.62 -10.66 14.36
CA GLY A 514 47.50 -11.68 14.96
C GLY A 514 48.98 -11.34 14.81
N LEU A 515 49.41 -11.03 13.59
CA LEU A 515 50.78 -10.61 13.29
C LEU A 515 51.14 -9.32 14.04
N GLN A 516 50.24 -8.34 14.10
CA GLN A 516 50.46 -7.09 14.82
C GLN A 516 50.70 -7.34 16.31
N ARG A 517 49.92 -8.22 16.96
CA ARG A 517 50.15 -8.62 18.36
C ARG A 517 51.51 -9.28 18.58
N ILE A 518 51.93 -10.16 17.66
CA ILE A 518 53.25 -10.81 17.72
C ILE A 518 54.37 -9.77 17.59
N VAL A 519 54.26 -8.84 16.64
CA VAL A 519 55.24 -7.76 16.45
C VAL A 519 55.34 -6.89 17.71
N SER A 520 54.21 -6.44 18.27
CA SER A 520 54.20 -5.63 19.49
C SER A 520 54.90 -6.33 20.66
N ALA A 521 54.56 -7.60 20.93
CA ALA A 521 55.19 -8.37 22.00
C ALA A 521 56.69 -8.66 21.75
N LYS A 522 57.13 -8.70 20.49
CA LYS A 522 58.55 -8.80 20.15
C LYS A 522 59.30 -7.49 20.36
N VAL A 523 58.68 -6.35 20.05
CA VAL A 523 59.25 -5.01 20.31
C VAL A 523 59.39 -4.80 21.81
N GLU A 524 58.32 -5.00 22.58
CA GLU A 524 58.30 -4.89 24.05
C GLU A 524 59.42 -5.72 24.68
N LYS A 525 59.53 -7.01 24.32
CA LYS A 525 60.62 -7.87 24.84
C LYS A 525 62.03 -7.38 24.44
N VAL A 526 62.21 -6.84 23.24
CA VAL A 526 63.52 -6.29 22.82
C VAL A 526 63.85 -5.01 23.59
N GLU A 527 62.86 -4.17 23.90
CA GLU A 527 63.01 -2.98 24.75
C GLU A 527 63.32 -3.37 26.22
N GLU A 528 62.66 -4.38 26.77
CA GLU A 528 62.98 -4.97 28.08
C GLU A 528 64.41 -5.53 28.14
N GLU A 529 64.84 -6.29 27.12
CA GLU A 529 66.20 -6.81 27.05
C GLU A 529 67.24 -5.70 26.87
N TYR A 530 66.94 -4.67 26.08
CA TYR A 530 67.81 -3.51 25.88
C TYR A 530 67.99 -2.70 27.16
N THR A 531 66.89 -2.34 27.83
CA THR A 531 66.91 -1.61 29.09
C THR A 531 67.61 -2.41 30.19
N SER A 532 67.35 -3.71 30.29
CA SER A 532 68.04 -4.61 31.23
C SER A 532 69.56 -4.65 31.00
N ARG A 533 70.02 -4.76 29.75
CA ARG A 533 71.46 -4.75 29.42
C ARG A 533 72.08 -3.38 29.69
N TYR A 534 71.38 -2.29 29.36
CA TYR A 534 71.84 -0.93 29.63
C TYR A 534 72.01 -0.68 31.14
N LEU A 535 71.02 -1.04 31.95
CA LEU A 535 71.09 -0.90 33.41
C LEU A 535 72.21 -1.74 34.02
N LYS A 536 72.41 -2.97 33.52
CA LYS A 536 73.51 -3.84 33.97
C LYS A 536 74.90 -3.22 33.67
N LEU A 537 75.11 -2.70 32.46
CA LEU A 537 76.35 -2.01 32.10
C LEU A 537 76.59 -0.76 32.97
N ARG A 538 75.55 0.04 33.22
CA ARG A 538 75.61 1.20 34.12
C ARG A 538 76.00 0.80 35.55
N LEU A 539 75.49 -0.33 36.05
CA LEU A 539 75.84 -0.86 37.37
C LEU A 539 77.30 -1.35 37.43
N GLU A 540 77.76 -2.08 36.40
CA GLU A 540 79.14 -2.56 36.30
C GLU A 540 80.15 -1.39 36.21
N GLU A 541 79.82 -0.34 35.46
CA GLU A 541 80.60 0.91 35.43
C GLU A 541 80.66 1.59 36.81
N ALA A 542 79.51 1.75 37.48
CA ALA A 542 79.45 2.36 38.82
C ALA A 542 80.19 1.54 39.89
N GLU A 543 80.16 0.20 39.80
CA GLU A 543 80.96 -0.67 40.64
C GLU A 543 82.46 -0.54 40.38
N ALA A 544 82.88 -0.44 39.11
CA ALA A 544 84.27 -0.24 38.74
C ALA A 544 84.79 1.12 39.24
N GLU A 545 83.99 2.20 39.11
CA GLU A 545 84.29 3.50 39.72
C GLU A 545 84.45 3.36 41.24
N ARG A 546 83.50 2.71 41.94
CA ARG A 546 83.56 2.49 43.39
C ARG A 546 84.84 1.76 43.82
N ARG A 547 85.22 0.69 43.11
CA ARG A 547 86.46 -0.07 43.39
C ARG A 547 87.70 0.81 43.19
N LEU A 548 87.77 1.57 42.10
CA LEU A 548 88.88 2.48 41.81
C LEU A 548 88.99 3.62 42.84
N LEU A 549 87.88 4.12 43.39
CA LEU A 549 87.91 5.06 44.51
C LEU A 549 88.37 4.40 45.82
N PHE A 550 87.99 3.14 46.06
CA PHE A 550 88.39 2.37 47.24
C PHE A 550 89.88 2.01 47.25
N ASP A 551 90.44 1.58 46.11
CA ASP A 551 91.86 1.27 45.98
C ASP A 551 92.74 2.51 46.18
N LYS A 552 92.28 3.68 45.69
CA LYS A 552 92.90 4.99 45.97
C LYS A 552 92.91 5.36 47.46
N LEU A 553 91.97 4.83 48.25
CA LEU A 553 91.92 5.01 49.71
C LEU A 553 92.76 3.97 50.48
N GLN A 554 93.26 2.91 49.84
CA GLN A 554 94.13 1.90 50.46
C GLN A 554 95.62 2.03 50.10
N GLY A 555 95.98 2.81 49.08
CA GLY A 555 97.38 3.05 48.71
C GLY A 555 98.21 3.72 49.82
N PRO A 556 99.56 3.66 49.76
CA PRO A 556 100.44 4.17 50.82
C PRO A 556 100.34 5.67 51.13
N ASP A 557 99.69 6.47 50.29
CA ASP A 557 99.37 7.88 50.58
C ASP A 557 98.13 8.08 51.47
N ALA A 558 97.35 7.03 51.77
CA ALA A 558 96.20 7.09 52.69
C ALA A 558 96.58 7.63 54.09
N VAL A 559 97.79 7.32 54.56
CA VAL A 559 98.33 7.79 55.84
C VAL A 559 98.75 9.28 55.80
N ARG A 560 99.00 9.84 54.61
CA ARG A 560 99.19 11.29 54.42
C ARG A 560 97.85 12.03 54.27
N PHE A 561 96.87 11.40 53.62
CA PHE A 561 95.53 11.98 53.43
C PHE A 561 94.84 12.33 54.77
N LEU A 562 94.89 11.45 55.78
CA LEU A 562 94.24 11.71 57.08
C LEU A 562 94.88 12.82 57.93
N LYS A 563 95.92 13.53 57.45
CA LYS A 563 96.60 14.61 58.18
C LYS A 563 96.76 15.94 57.41
N GLY A 564 96.27 16.05 56.18
CA GLY A 564 96.40 17.27 55.36
C GLY A 564 95.07 17.70 54.75
N SER A 565 94.69 18.97 54.94
CA SER A 565 93.55 19.57 54.26
C SER A 565 93.96 19.96 52.84
N ASP A 566 93.69 19.09 51.88
CA ASP A 566 94.06 19.25 50.47
C ASP A 566 92.80 19.28 49.57
N PRO A 567 92.69 20.19 48.56
CA PRO A 567 91.48 20.32 47.73
C PRO A 567 91.07 19.02 47.01
N SER A 568 92.03 18.12 46.76
CA SER A 568 91.80 16.79 46.19
C SER A 568 90.83 15.94 47.02
N GLN A 569 90.79 16.12 48.34
CA GLN A 569 89.90 15.39 49.23
C GLN A 569 88.45 15.84 49.10
N MET A 570 88.22 17.14 48.98
CA MET A 570 86.87 17.69 48.82
C MET A 570 86.29 17.32 47.45
N LEU A 571 87.14 17.22 46.41
CA LEU A 571 86.73 16.71 45.11
C LEU A 571 86.39 15.20 45.14
N LEU A 572 87.10 14.41 45.94
CA LEU A 572 86.81 12.98 46.14
C LEU A 572 85.51 12.78 46.95
N LEU A 573 85.34 13.53 48.05
CA LEU A 573 84.10 13.54 48.85
C LEU A 573 82.89 13.98 48.03
N ASN A 574 83.01 15.03 47.21
CA ASN A 574 81.93 15.45 46.30
C ASN A 574 81.64 14.40 45.22
N LYS A 575 82.64 13.66 44.73
CA LYS A 575 82.41 12.51 43.82
C LYS A 575 81.71 11.35 44.50
N ILE A 576 82.06 11.06 45.76
CA ILE A 576 81.38 10.03 46.57
C ILE A 576 79.94 10.47 46.88
N HIS A 577 79.71 11.72 47.28
CA HIS A 577 78.38 12.27 47.53
C HIS A 577 77.52 12.25 46.25
N GLY A 578 78.08 12.67 45.11
CA GLY A 578 77.41 12.60 43.81
C GLY A 578 77.16 11.17 43.30
N LEU A 579 77.92 10.17 43.76
CA LEU A 579 77.60 8.75 43.55
C LEU A 579 76.42 8.32 44.45
N PHE A 580 76.40 8.74 45.71
CA PHE A 580 75.26 8.48 46.61
C PHE A 580 73.96 9.18 46.14
N GLU A 581 74.03 10.40 45.60
CA GLU A 581 72.88 11.09 44.99
C GLU A 581 72.37 10.36 43.73
N ARG A 582 73.29 9.86 42.87
CA ARG A 582 72.91 9.06 41.70
C ARG A 582 72.28 7.70 42.07
N VAL A 583 72.71 7.08 43.17
CA VAL A 583 72.10 5.85 43.71
C VAL A 583 70.78 6.16 44.43
N GLY A 584 70.68 7.30 45.10
CA GLY A 584 69.49 7.75 45.83
C GLY A 584 68.32 8.19 44.95
N MET A 585 68.54 8.43 43.65
CA MET A 585 67.47 8.76 42.70
C MET A 585 66.79 7.54 42.03
N VAL A 586 67.08 6.31 42.48
CA VAL A 586 66.24 5.13 42.15
C VAL A 586 65.13 4.94 43.19
N SER A 587 64.41 6.03 43.49
CA SER A 587 63.15 5.99 44.25
C SER A 587 62.25 7.21 43.98
N THR A 588 61.97 7.45 42.70
CA THR A 588 60.77 8.20 42.29
C THR A 588 59.81 7.26 41.59
N MET A 589 58.84 6.76 42.37
CA MET A 589 57.58 6.25 41.83
C MET A 589 56.96 7.32 40.91
N PRO A 590 56.24 6.94 39.83
CA PRO A 590 55.33 7.88 39.20
C PRO A 590 54.24 8.29 40.23
N PRO A 591 53.69 9.51 40.15
CA PRO A 591 52.80 10.02 41.18
C PRO A 591 51.47 9.27 41.19
N GLU A 592 51.14 8.59 42.28
CA GLU A 592 49.76 8.18 42.56
C GLU A 592 48.92 9.42 42.89
N GLY A 593 47.90 9.68 42.07
CA GLY A 593 46.84 10.63 42.38
C GLY A 593 45.85 10.07 43.41
N PRO A 594 45.04 10.91 44.08
CA PRO A 594 44.17 10.46 45.17
C PRO A 594 42.99 9.61 44.68
N SER A 595 42.60 8.65 45.51
CA SER A 595 41.49 7.74 45.26
C SER A 595 40.11 8.33 45.62
N THR A 596 39.25 8.42 44.60
CA THR A 596 37.83 7.97 44.56
C THR A 596 36.72 8.69 45.35
N PRO A 597 35.42 8.49 45.02
CA PRO A 597 34.79 7.84 43.84
C PRO A 597 33.93 8.86 43.02
N THR A 598 33.10 8.59 41.99
CA THR A 598 32.70 7.46 41.08
C THR A 598 32.63 8.04 39.64
N GLY A 599 32.49 7.30 38.53
CA GLY A 599 32.54 5.85 38.30
C GLY A 599 31.79 5.38 37.03
N ASN A 600 32.51 5.14 35.92
CA ASN A 600 32.17 4.36 34.71
C ASN A 600 31.10 4.93 33.72
N ALA A 601 31.24 4.83 32.38
CA ALA A 601 32.33 4.32 31.52
C ALA A 601 32.21 4.80 30.04
N ALA A 602 33.23 4.47 29.22
CA ALA A 602 33.26 4.33 27.75
C ALA A 602 33.66 5.52 26.83
N ASN A 603 34.99 5.60 26.60
CA ASN A 603 35.69 5.68 25.29
C ASN A 603 35.50 6.84 24.26
N ALA A 604 36.53 7.70 24.23
CA ALA A 604 37.50 7.91 23.14
C ALA A 604 37.07 8.27 21.69
N GLY A 605 37.77 9.26 21.10
CA GLY A 605 38.07 9.27 19.64
C GLY A 605 38.09 10.61 18.90
N SER A 606 39.11 11.44 19.09
CA SER A 606 39.61 12.39 18.06
C SER A 606 40.98 11.86 17.57
N ILE A 607 41.47 12.12 16.34
CA ILE A 607 42.03 13.41 15.87
C ILE A 607 42.21 13.40 14.33
N LEU A 608 41.89 14.55 13.72
CA LEU A 608 42.38 15.21 12.48
C LEU A 608 43.32 14.48 11.48
N ALA A 609 42.99 14.61 10.18
CA ALA A 609 43.89 15.20 9.15
C ALA A 609 43.17 15.55 7.82
N PHE A 610 43.51 16.70 7.23
CA PHE A 610 43.28 17.15 5.83
C PHE A 610 44.69 17.36 5.18
N PRO A 611 44.86 17.67 3.86
CA PRO A 611 43.95 17.69 2.69
C PRO A 611 44.47 16.73 1.54
N SER A 612 43.88 16.53 0.35
CA SER A 612 43.65 17.49 -0.76
C SER A 612 43.02 16.85 -2.02
N THR A 613 42.62 17.69 -2.99
CA THR A 613 42.46 17.46 -4.47
C THR A 613 41.34 16.58 -5.08
N SER A 614 40.36 17.30 -5.68
CA SER A 614 39.70 17.12 -7.02
C SER A 614 38.87 15.86 -7.39
N GLY A 615 37.72 16.10 -8.05
CA GLY A 615 36.76 15.11 -8.61
C GLY A 615 37.19 14.47 -9.96
N PRO A 616 36.29 14.05 -10.89
CA PRO A 616 34.85 14.39 -11.10
C PRO A 616 33.88 13.20 -10.86
N VAL A 617 32.57 13.38 -10.63
CA VAL A 617 31.45 13.58 -11.60
C VAL A 617 31.44 12.62 -12.80
N VAL A 618 30.67 11.53 -12.68
CA VAL A 618 29.55 11.14 -13.57
C VAL A 618 28.43 10.59 -12.67
#